data_AF-F0NY53-F1
#
_entry.id   AF-F0NY53-F1
#
_cell.length_a   1.000
_cell.length_b   1.000
_cell.length_c   1.000
_cell.angle_alpha   90.00
_cell.angle_beta   90.00
_cell.angle_gamma   90.00
#
_symmetry.space_group_name_H-M   'P 1'
#
loop_
_entity.id
_entity.type
_entity.pdbx_description
1 polymer ?
#
loop_
_entity_poly.entity_id
_entity_poly.type
_entity_poly.pdbx_seq_one_letter_code
_entity_poly.pdbx_strand_id
1 'polypeptide(L)'
;MQSGFVDGECSLAENIYFEGYYLDNFFKVGILDEFYDYEYEINPIDNGLQLILTNVDGNKAYYKNYHLSTQDLDDLNDKFLTTIQDNWLYVKIINSTFNPKTISIYDLKGRLILRSEIINEKVFIGQIPKSIYIVQIEDINGNFHTKKSNKKVIKK
;
A
#
# COMPACT_ATOMS: atom_id res chain seq x y z
N MET A 1 2.96 -39.80 -22.54
CA MET A 1 3.22 -38.41 -22.09
C MET A 1 1.89 -37.83 -21.67
N GLN A 2 1.62 -37.81 -20.36
CA GLN A 2 0.38 -37.28 -19.80
C GLN A 2 0.78 -36.03 -19.03
N SER A 3 0.42 -34.86 -19.55
CA SER A 3 0.67 -33.57 -18.93
C SER A 3 -0.31 -33.42 -17.77
N GLY A 4 0.07 -33.88 -16.59
CA GLY A 4 -0.62 -33.56 -15.34
C GLY A 4 -0.15 -32.20 -14.88
N PHE A 5 -1.05 -31.21 -14.88
CA PHE A 5 -0.90 -30.09 -13.97
C PHE A 5 -0.93 -30.68 -12.56
N VAL A 6 0.18 -30.57 -11.84
CA VAL A 6 0.22 -30.86 -10.41
C VAL A 6 -0.62 -29.77 -9.74
N ASP A 7 -1.61 -30.17 -8.96
CA ASP A 7 -2.37 -29.28 -8.09
C ASP A 7 -1.39 -28.33 -7.41
N GLY A 8 -1.49 -27.04 -7.71
CA GLY A 8 -0.72 -26.03 -7.00
C GLY A 8 -1.04 -26.21 -5.53
N GLU A 9 -0.02 -26.43 -4.70
CA GLU A 9 -0.19 -26.73 -3.27
C GLU A 9 -0.93 -25.59 -2.58
N CYS A 10 -2.27 -25.69 -2.54
CA CYS A 10 -3.15 -24.90 -1.71
C CYS A 10 -2.94 -25.34 -0.26
N SER A 11 -1.85 -24.86 0.34
CA SER A 11 -1.45 -25.15 1.73
C SER A 11 -2.27 -24.37 2.76
N LEU A 12 -3.14 -23.46 2.31
CA LEU A 12 -4.06 -22.74 3.16
C LEU A 12 -5.32 -23.57 3.37
N ALA A 13 -5.83 -23.56 4.59
CA ALA A 13 -7.11 -24.19 4.90
C ALA A 13 -8.19 -23.60 3.99
N GLU A 14 -8.93 -24.49 3.31
CA GLU A 14 -10.08 -24.12 2.50
C GLU A 14 -11.08 -23.33 3.35
N ASN A 15 -11.56 -22.22 2.81
CA ASN A 15 -12.54 -21.41 3.50
C ASN A 15 -13.92 -22.05 3.32
N ILE A 16 -14.26 -22.98 4.21
CA ILE A 16 -15.55 -23.69 4.21
C ILE A 16 -16.77 -22.74 4.22
N TYR A 17 -16.62 -21.52 4.73
CA TYR A 17 -17.68 -20.52 4.66
C TYR A 17 -17.81 -19.95 3.25
N PHE A 18 -16.70 -19.71 2.56
CA PHE A 18 -16.72 -19.27 1.16
C PHE A 18 -17.38 -20.34 0.27
N GLU A 19 -17.00 -21.60 0.44
CA GLU A 19 -17.60 -22.73 -0.29
C GLU A 19 -19.11 -22.79 -0.05
N GLY A 20 -19.54 -22.82 1.22
CA GLY A 20 -20.96 -22.89 1.57
C GLY A 20 -21.78 -21.69 1.09
N TYR A 21 -21.27 -20.46 1.22
CA TYR A 21 -22.03 -19.28 0.77
C TYR A 21 -22.10 -19.18 -0.75
N TYR A 22 -21.02 -19.50 -1.46
CA TYR A 22 -20.89 -19.23 -2.89
C TYR A 22 -21.29 -20.43 -3.74
N LEU A 23 -20.74 -21.61 -3.48
CA LEU A 23 -21.00 -22.81 -4.27
C LEU A 23 -22.32 -23.46 -3.88
N ASP A 24 -22.59 -23.64 -2.58
CA ASP A 24 -23.78 -24.37 -2.14
C ASP A 24 -25.04 -23.48 -2.14
N ASN A 25 -24.95 -22.27 -1.57
CA ASN A 25 -26.14 -21.43 -1.38
C ASN A 25 -26.44 -20.51 -2.58
N PHE A 26 -25.41 -19.91 -3.18
CA PHE A 26 -25.62 -18.96 -4.27
C PHE A 26 -25.75 -19.64 -5.63
N PHE A 27 -24.76 -20.47 -6.00
CA PHE A 27 -24.73 -21.16 -7.29
C PHE A 27 -25.41 -22.54 -7.29
N LYS A 28 -25.69 -23.11 -6.10
CA LYS A 28 -26.32 -24.43 -5.92
C LYS A 28 -25.66 -25.52 -6.78
N VAL A 29 -24.32 -25.49 -6.86
CA VAL A 29 -23.55 -26.41 -7.71
C VAL A 29 -23.73 -27.84 -7.21
N GLY A 30 -24.18 -28.74 -8.08
CA GLY A 30 -24.33 -30.18 -7.76
C GLY A 30 -25.75 -30.64 -7.43
N ILE A 31 -26.72 -29.73 -7.35
CA ILE A 31 -28.14 -30.09 -7.27
C ILE A 31 -28.67 -30.20 -8.71
N LEU A 32 -28.50 -31.40 -9.29
CA LEU A 32 -29.19 -31.98 -10.45
C LEU A 32 -29.77 -31.00 -11.51
N ASP A 33 -29.08 -30.85 -12.65
CA ASP A 33 -29.59 -30.51 -14.00
C ASP A 33 -30.56 -29.33 -14.18
N GLU A 34 -30.87 -28.55 -13.15
CA GLU A 34 -31.60 -27.31 -13.28
C GLU A 34 -30.62 -26.20 -13.63
N PHE A 35 -30.65 -25.77 -14.90
CA PHE A 35 -30.08 -24.49 -15.28
C PHE A 35 -30.82 -23.41 -14.50
N TYR A 36 -30.26 -22.96 -13.39
CA TYR A 36 -30.78 -21.79 -12.70
C TYR A 36 -30.55 -20.57 -13.60
N ASP A 37 -31.64 -19.94 -14.02
CA ASP A 37 -31.58 -18.67 -14.71
C ASP A 37 -31.08 -17.61 -13.73
N TYR A 38 -29.89 -17.06 -14.01
CA TYR A 38 -29.34 -15.91 -13.29
C TYR A 38 -29.64 -14.66 -14.10
N GLU A 39 -30.21 -13.66 -13.45
CA GLU A 39 -30.28 -12.33 -14.04
C GLU A 39 -28.91 -11.65 -13.87
N TYR A 40 -28.44 -10.99 -14.91
CA TYR A 40 -27.19 -10.24 -14.86
C TYR A 40 -27.40 -8.77 -15.22
N GLU A 41 -26.71 -7.90 -14.49
CA GLU A 41 -26.62 -6.48 -14.79
C GLU A 41 -25.15 -6.07 -14.90
N ILE A 42 -24.81 -5.28 -15.90
CA ILE A 42 -23.49 -4.66 -16.03
C ILE A 42 -23.68 -3.15 -15.87
N ASN A 43 -23.20 -2.63 -14.75
CA ASN A 43 -23.32 -1.21 -14.41
C ASN A 43 -21.95 -0.53 -14.49
N PRO A 44 -21.85 0.66 -15.12
CA PRO A 44 -20.66 1.47 -15.03
C PRO A 44 -20.49 1.98 -13.59
N ILE A 45 -19.27 1.90 -13.07
CA ILE A 45 -18.86 2.46 -11.77
C ILE A 45 -17.62 3.32 -11.99
N ASP A 46 -17.27 4.19 -11.04
CA ASP A 46 -16.23 5.24 -11.18
C ASP A 46 -14.97 4.79 -11.94
N ASN A 47 -14.41 3.63 -11.57
CA ASN A 47 -13.16 3.09 -12.13
C ASN A 47 -13.32 1.75 -12.86
N GLY A 48 -14.50 1.47 -13.42
CA GLY A 48 -14.67 0.28 -14.26
C GLY A 48 -16.11 -0.20 -14.40
N LEU A 49 -16.28 -1.52 -14.47
CA LEU A 49 -17.58 -2.16 -14.63
C LEU A 49 -17.89 -3.04 -13.43
N GLN A 50 -19.14 -3.02 -12.99
CA GLN A 50 -19.68 -3.94 -12.02
C GLN A 50 -20.60 -4.93 -12.72
N LEU A 51 -20.31 -6.22 -12.56
CA LEU A 51 -21.25 -7.30 -12.85
C LEU A 51 -22.02 -7.64 -11.57
N ILE A 52 -23.34 -7.64 -11.66
CA ILE A 52 -24.24 -8.12 -10.61
C ILE A 52 -24.93 -9.37 -11.14
N LEU A 53 -24.83 -10.48 -10.42
CA LEU A 53 -25.61 -11.69 -10.69
C LEU A 53 -26.69 -11.80 -9.62
N THR A 54 -27.94 -12.01 -10.03
CA THR A 54 -29.08 -12.25 -9.13
C THR A 54 -29.57 -13.68 -9.34
N ASN A 55 -29.64 -14.48 -8.27
CA ASN A 55 -30.19 -15.83 -8.35
C ASN A 55 -31.72 -15.82 -8.16
N VAL A 56 -32.37 -16.98 -8.36
CA VAL A 56 -33.83 -17.15 -8.27
C VAL A 56 -34.42 -16.76 -6.90
N ASP A 57 -33.62 -16.80 -5.84
CA ASP A 57 -34.02 -16.41 -4.49
C ASP A 57 -33.85 -14.89 -4.24
N GLY A 58 -33.40 -14.14 -5.25
CA GLY A 58 -33.13 -12.70 -5.17
C GLY A 58 -31.79 -12.33 -4.53
N ASN A 59 -30.93 -13.31 -4.23
CA ASN A 59 -29.60 -13.05 -3.70
C ASN A 59 -28.69 -12.48 -4.78
N LYS A 60 -27.79 -11.56 -4.40
CA LYS A 60 -26.91 -10.86 -5.34
C LYS A 60 -25.44 -11.13 -5.07
N ALA A 61 -24.70 -11.49 -6.12
CA ALA A 61 -23.24 -11.53 -6.13
C ALA A 61 -22.71 -10.35 -6.94
N TYR A 62 -21.73 -9.64 -6.38
CA TYR A 62 -21.16 -8.45 -6.98
C TYR A 62 -19.71 -8.72 -7.38
N TYR A 63 -19.42 -8.68 -8.68
CA TYR A 63 -18.07 -8.73 -9.21
C TYR A 63 -17.70 -7.37 -9.78
N LYS A 64 -16.60 -6.79 -9.29
CA LYS A 64 -16.16 -5.46 -9.72
C LYS A 64 -14.85 -5.60 -10.48
N ASN A 65 -14.88 -5.23 -11.76
CA ASN A 65 -13.69 -5.09 -12.56
C ASN A 65 -13.22 -3.64 -12.46
N TYR A 66 -12.46 -3.35 -11.41
CA TYR A 66 -11.71 -2.11 -11.34
C TYR A 66 -10.43 -2.27 -12.16
N HIS A 67 -10.14 -1.32 -13.05
CA HIS A 67 -8.75 -1.12 -13.42
C HIS A 67 -8.02 -0.72 -12.14
N LEU A 68 -7.01 -1.49 -11.74
CA LEU A 68 -6.08 -1.07 -10.68
C LEU A 68 -5.46 0.25 -11.16
N SER A 69 -6.03 1.39 -10.73
CA SER A 69 -5.51 2.69 -11.13
C SER A 69 -4.23 2.91 -10.35
N THR A 70 -3.21 3.44 -11.01
CA THR A 70 -1.98 3.92 -10.37
C THR A 70 -2.21 5.24 -9.64
N GLN A 71 -3.46 5.64 -9.32
CA GLN A 71 -3.70 6.91 -8.65
C GLN A 71 -3.12 6.92 -7.22
N ASP A 72 -3.01 5.76 -6.57
CA ASP A 72 -2.24 5.62 -5.32
C ASP A 72 -0.72 5.75 -5.54
N LEU A 73 -0.26 5.70 -6.79
CA LEU A 73 1.13 5.94 -7.21
C LEU A 73 1.36 7.42 -7.62
N ASP A 74 0.35 8.12 -8.14
CA ASP A 74 0.44 9.55 -8.50
C ASP A 74 0.56 10.47 -7.26
N ASP A 75 0.10 10.00 -6.11
CA ASP A 75 0.32 10.66 -4.81
C ASP A 75 1.71 10.38 -4.21
N LEU A 76 2.55 9.55 -4.86
CA LEU A 76 3.99 9.51 -4.60
C LEU A 76 4.72 10.62 -5.37
N ASN A 77 4.17 11.84 -5.36
CA ASN A 77 4.94 13.05 -5.61
C ASN A 77 5.87 13.34 -4.42
N ASP A 78 6.76 12.38 -4.13
CA ASP A 78 7.79 12.47 -3.12
C ASP A 78 8.63 13.71 -3.45
N LYS A 79 8.40 14.81 -2.70
CA LYS A 79 9.14 16.06 -2.89
C LYS A 79 10.65 15.87 -2.68
N PHE A 80 11.00 14.87 -1.88
CA PHE A 80 12.37 14.51 -1.56
C PHE A 80 12.51 13.02 -1.20
N LEU A 81 13.74 12.52 -1.33
CA LEU A 81 14.18 11.25 -0.76
C LEU A 81 15.11 11.50 0.42
N THR A 82 15.08 10.60 1.39
CA THR A 82 16.05 10.58 2.47
C THR A 82 16.84 9.28 2.44
N THR A 83 18.14 9.37 2.70
CA THR A 83 18.98 8.20 2.96
C THR A 83 19.94 8.50 4.08
N ILE A 84 20.26 7.48 4.88
CA ILE A 84 21.24 7.60 5.96
C ILE A 84 22.47 6.82 5.53
N GLN A 85 23.61 7.49 5.48
CA GLN A 85 24.91 6.88 5.27
C GLN A 85 25.85 7.34 6.37
N ASP A 86 26.39 6.37 7.12
CA ASP A 86 27.22 6.59 8.30
C ASP A 86 26.57 7.52 9.34
N ASN A 87 27.14 8.70 9.51
CA ASN A 87 26.71 9.74 10.45
C ASN A 87 25.98 10.89 9.77
N TRP A 88 25.56 10.73 8.51
CA TRP A 88 24.89 11.76 7.74
C TRP A 88 23.53 11.29 7.24
N LEU A 89 22.53 12.16 7.37
CA LEU A 89 21.24 12.06 6.72
C LEU A 89 21.28 12.94 5.48
N TYR A 90 21.14 12.33 4.31
CA TYR A 90 21.07 13.01 3.02
C TYR A 90 19.61 13.21 2.63
N VAL A 91 19.31 14.38 2.09
CA VAL A 91 17.98 14.80 1.63
C VAL A 91 18.10 15.16 0.15
N LYS A 92 17.77 14.23 -0.74
CA LYS A 92 17.78 14.49 -2.18
C LYS A 92 16.45 15.13 -2.59
N ILE A 93 16.49 16.34 -3.12
CA ILE A 93 15.32 17.04 -3.64
C ILE A 93 14.96 16.44 -5.01
N ILE A 94 13.71 16.02 -5.19
CA ILE A 94 13.21 15.52 -6.48
C ILE A 94 12.40 16.60 -7.20
N ASN A 95 11.64 17.39 -6.43
CA ASN A 95 10.81 18.46 -6.96
C ASN A 95 11.51 19.82 -6.80
N SER A 96 11.79 20.51 -7.90
CA SER A 96 12.51 21.80 -7.91
C SER A 96 11.80 22.93 -7.16
N THR A 97 10.48 22.81 -6.92
CA THR A 97 9.71 23.77 -6.11
C THR A 97 9.84 23.54 -4.61
N PHE A 98 10.38 22.40 -4.19
CA PHE A 98 10.60 22.08 -2.79
C PHE A 98 11.92 22.66 -2.31
N ASN A 99 11.85 23.63 -1.39
CA ASN A 99 13.02 24.26 -0.80
C ASN A 99 13.05 23.99 0.71
N PRO A 100 13.83 22.98 1.16
CA PRO A 100 13.86 22.57 2.55
C PRO A 100 14.68 23.54 3.41
N LYS A 101 14.16 23.91 4.57
CA LYS A 101 14.75 24.88 5.50
C LYS A 101 15.34 24.20 6.73
N THR A 102 14.52 23.45 7.46
CA THR A 102 14.96 22.77 8.68
C THR A 102 14.54 21.31 8.70
N ILE A 103 15.32 20.50 9.40
CA ILE A 103 14.98 19.11 9.71
C ILE A 103 14.78 18.95 11.21
N SER A 104 13.76 18.19 11.58
CA SER A 104 13.49 17.75 12.94
C SER A 104 13.41 16.23 12.95
N ILE A 105 14.14 15.58 13.86
CA ILE A 105 14.16 14.13 14.02
C ILE A 105 13.51 13.80 15.36
N TYR A 106 12.50 12.93 15.32
CA TYR A 106 11.75 12.48 16.48
C TYR A 106 11.93 10.98 16.68
N ASP A 107 11.90 10.54 17.93
CA ASP A 107 11.77 9.11 18.22
C ASP A 107 10.33 8.60 18.03
N LEU A 108 10.12 7.29 18.18
CA LEU A 108 8.79 6.68 18.04
C LEU A 108 7.79 7.09 19.13
N LYS A 109 8.25 7.74 20.20
CA LYS A 109 7.38 8.32 21.24
C LYS A 109 7.03 9.79 20.93
N GLY A 110 7.46 10.32 19.79
CA GLY A 110 7.24 11.70 19.38
C GLY A 110 8.18 12.72 20.06
N ARG A 111 9.22 12.27 20.77
CA ARG A 111 10.17 13.19 21.41
C ARG A 111 11.17 13.72 20.38
N LEU A 112 11.38 15.04 20.37
CA LEU A 112 12.38 15.68 19.52
C LEU A 112 13.79 15.28 19.97
N ILE A 113 14.56 14.70 19.07
CA ILE A 113 15.95 14.25 19.29
C ILE A 113 16.95 15.23 18.68
N LEU A 114 16.62 15.78 17.51
CA LEU A 114 17.50 16.71 16.80
C LEU A 114 16.65 17.71 16.04
N ARG A 115 17.06 18.98 16.05
CA ARG A 115 16.62 19.99 15.09
C ARG A 115 17.85 20.66 14.49
N SER A 116 17.90 20.78 13.17
CA SER A 116 19.05 21.36 12.47
C SER A 116 18.64 21.98 11.14
N GLU A 117 19.42 22.92 10.65
CA GLU A 117 19.28 23.42 9.29
C GLU A 117 19.86 22.41 8.29
N ILE A 118 19.28 22.36 7.09
CA ILE A 118 19.77 21.49 6.03
C ILE A 118 20.85 22.26 5.25
N ILE A 119 22.11 21.81 5.35
CA ILE A 119 23.25 22.44 4.69
C ILE A 119 23.74 21.50 3.59
N ASN A 120 23.75 21.96 2.34
CA ASN A 120 24.16 21.15 1.18
C ASN A 120 23.47 19.77 1.15
N GLU A 121 22.14 19.76 1.32
CA GLU A 121 21.31 18.56 1.27
C GLU A 121 21.66 17.48 2.32
N LYS A 122 22.35 17.83 3.40
CA LYS A 122 22.72 16.86 4.45
C LYS A 122 22.66 17.43 5.85
N VAL A 123 22.47 16.53 6.82
CA VAL A 123 22.47 16.84 8.25
C VAL A 123 23.29 15.80 9.00
N PHE A 124 24.14 16.25 9.92
CA PHE A 124 24.93 15.36 10.75
C PHE A 124 24.06 14.76 11.86
N ILE A 125 24.03 13.42 11.91
CA ILE A 125 23.25 12.63 12.86
C ILE A 125 24.14 11.70 13.70
N GLY A 126 25.45 11.93 13.78
CA GLY A 126 26.37 11.02 14.48
C GLY A 126 26.02 10.81 15.96
N GLN A 127 25.47 11.84 16.60
CA GLN A 127 25.07 11.85 18.01
C GLN A 127 23.78 11.08 18.33
N ILE A 128 22.95 10.77 17.33
CA ILE A 128 21.69 10.04 17.60
C ILE A 128 21.94 8.52 17.62
N PRO A 129 21.37 7.78 18.58
CA PRO A 129 21.48 6.32 18.64
C PRO A 129 20.98 5.62 17.37
N LYS A 130 21.28 4.34 17.23
CA LYS A 130 20.71 3.51 16.15
C LYS A 130 19.28 3.17 16.52
N SER A 131 18.31 3.55 15.66
CA SER A 131 16.89 3.29 15.86
C SER A 131 16.10 3.64 14.60
N ILE A 132 14.79 3.44 14.68
CA ILE A 132 13.80 4.02 13.77
C ILE A 132 13.43 5.40 14.28
N TYR A 133 13.39 6.37 13.36
CA TYR A 133 13.05 7.76 13.63
C TYR A 133 12.00 8.27 12.66
N ILE A 134 11.29 9.30 13.09
CA ILE A 134 10.43 10.11 12.26
C ILE A 134 11.22 11.37 11.89
N VAL A 135 11.44 11.58 10.60
CA VAL A 135 12.13 12.75 10.06
C VAL A 135 11.07 13.69 9.53
N GLN A 136 11.04 14.90 10.04
CA GLN A 136 10.18 15.97 9.56
C GLN A 136 11.05 17.07 8.93
N ILE A 137 10.68 17.52 7.74
CA ILE A 137 11.33 18.63 7.05
C ILE A 137 10.34 19.78 6.95
N GLU A 138 10.76 20.95 7.39
CA GLU A 138 10.05 22.22 7.22
C GLU A 138 10.58 22.89 5.95
N ASP A 139 9.68 23.26 5.02
CA ASP A 139 10.04 24.07 3.85
C ASP A 139 10.09 25.58 4.18
N ILE A 140 10.60 26.39 3.24
CA ILE A 140 10.67 27.85 3.43
C ILE A 140 9.29 28.53 3.60
N ASN A 141 8.22 27.86 3.17
CA ASN A 141 6.85 28.36 3.27
C ASN A 141 6.18 27.94 4.60
N GLY A 142 6.89 27.19 5.45
CA GLY A 142 6.40 26.69 6.73
C GLY A 142 5.58 25.39 6.64
N ASN A 143 5.58 24.70 5.50
CA ASN A 143 4.93 23.40 5.38
C ASN A 143 5.84 22.29 5.94
N PHE A 144 5.21 21.30 6.59
CA PHE A 144 5.90 20.16 7.16
C PHE A 144 5.69 18.90 6.34
N HIS A 145 6.78 18.17 6.11
CA HIS A 145 6.79 16.90 5.40
C HIS A 145 7.45 15.83 6.25
N THR A 146 6.83 14.66 6.37
CA THR A 146 7.27 13.63 7.32
C THR A 146 7.61 12.33 6.61
N LYS A 147 8.74 11.72 6.96
CA LYS A 147 9.20 10.43 6.44
C LYS A 147 9.82 9.57 7.54
N LYS A 148 9.46 8.29 7.58
CA LYS A 148 10.08 7.31 8.48
C LYS A 148 11.46 6.94 7.95
N SER A 149 12.48 6.98 8.82
CA SER A 149 13.85 6.63 8.48
C SER A 149 14.45 5.65 9.50
N ASN A 150 15.38 4.80 9.05
CA ASN A 150 15.99 3.78 9.90
C ASN A 150 17.53 3.94 9.89
N LYS A 151 18.12 4.28 11.04
CA LYS A 151 19.58 4.34 11.20
C LYS A 151 20.10 2.95 11.58
N LYS A 152 20.61 2.22 10.58
CA LYS A 152 21.13 0.85 10.73
C LYS A 152 22.64 0.81 10.99
N VAL A 153 23.14 -0.35 11.43
CA VAL A 153 24.57 -0.68 11.46
C VAL A 153 25.02 -1.05 10.05
N ILE A 154 25.94 -0.28 9.47
CA ILE A 154 26.69 -0.76 8.30
C ILE A 154 27.79 -1.66 8.85
N LYS A 155 27.73 -2.97 8.59
CA LYS A 155 28.87 -3.86 8.83
C LYS A 155 29.90 -3.53 7.74
N LYS A 156 31.09 -3.09 8.17
CA LYS A 156 32.26 -2.98 7.29
C LYS A 156 32.78 -4.36 6.93
#